data_AF-A0A1H7QUE5-F1
#
_entry.id   AF-A0A1H7QUE5-F1
#
_cell.length_a   1.000
_cell.length_b   1.000
_cell.length_c   1.000
_cell.angle_alpha   90.00
_cell.angle_beta   90.00
_cell.angle_gamma   90.00
#
_symmetry.space_group_name_H-M   'P 1'
#
loop_
_entity.id
_entity.type
_entity.pdbx_description
1 polymer ?
#
loop_
_entity_poly.entity_id
_entity_poly.type
_entity_poly.pdbx_seq_one_letter_code
_entity_poly.pdbx_strand_id
1 'polypeptide(L)' 'MNARYSCSDGQQYSEVEIWERLEDGIWRVCCWNSETGEEWMETDDGELVHLAPVPDEQSRQSTPSESTFN' A
#
# COMPACT_ATOMS: atom_id res chain seq x y z
N MET A 1 13.20 6.49 0.89
CA MET A 1 11.75 6.69 1.14
C MET A 1 11.32 5.55 2.05
N ASN A 2 10.60 5.84 3.13
CA ASN A 2 10.09 4.80 4.05
C ASN A 2 8.61 4.61 3.73
N ALA A 3 8.29 4.00 2.59
CA ALA A 3 6.90 3.76 2.22
C ALA A 3 6.21 2.91 3.30
N ARG A 4 5.01 3.32 3.68
CA ARG A 4 4.15 2.62 4.64
C ARG A 4 2.85 2.26 3.95
N TYR A 5 2.30 1.13 4.33
CA TYR A 5 1.07 0.58 3.76
C TYR A 5 0.11 0.30 4.91
N SER A 6 -1.16 0.69 4.73
CA SER A 6 -2.24 0.29 5.63
C SER A 6 -2.78 -1.05 5.14
N CYS A 7 -2.86 -2.01 6.05
CA CYS A 7 -3.39 -3.33 5.76
C CYS A 7 -4.83 -3.47 6.25
N SER A 8 -5.64 -4.27 5.56
CA SER A 8 -7.00 -4.61 5.98
C SER A 8 -7.07 -5.40 7.29
N ASP A 9 -5.96 -5.98 7.75
CA ASP A 9 -5.83 -6.63 9.07
C ASP A 9 -5.79 -5.63 10.24
N GLY A 10 -5.79 -4.32 9.94
CA GLY A 10 -5.75 -3.23 10.93
C GLY A 10 -4.34 -2.79 11.32
N GLN A 11 -3.30 -3.39 10.74
CA GLN A 11 -1.90 -3.03 10.98
C GLN A 11 -1.33 -2.16 9.85
N GLN A 12 -0.14 -1.62 10.08
CA GLN A 12 0.64 -0.93 9.05
C GLN A 12 1.99 -1.58 8.88
N TYR A 13 2.39 -1.75 7.63
CA TYR A 13 3.65 -2.37 7.26
C TYR A 13 4.52 -1.39 6.48
N SER A 14 5.82 -1.43 6.72
CA SER A 14 6.81 -0.84 5.84
C SER A 14 7.07 -1.75 4.65
N GLU A 15 7.63 -1.17 3.60
CA GLU A 15 8.11 -1.95 2.45
C GLU A 15 9.02 -3.12 2.87
N VAL A 16 9.93 -2.90 3.83
CA VAL A 16 10.84 -3.94 4.34
C VAL A 16 10.06 -5.07 5.04
N GLU A 17 9.10 -4.74 5.91
CA GLU A 17 8.28 -5.74 6.61
C GLU A 17 7.40 -6.56 5.66
N ILE A 18 6.97 -5.97 4.54
CA ILE A 18 6.23 -6.67 3.48
C ILE A 18 7.18 -7.65 2.77
N TRP A 19 8.37 -7.19 2.37
CA TRP A 19 9.38 -8.03 1.73
C TRP A 19 9.79 -9.22 2.60
N GLU A 20 10.02 -9.02 3.89
CA GLU A 20 10.36 -10.10 4.83
C GLU A 20 9.29 -11.19 4.84
N ARG A 21 7.99 -10.82 4.85
CA ARG A 21 6.88 -11.80 4.81
C ARG A 21 6.80 -12.56 3.50
N LEU A 22 7.13 -11.91 2.38
CA LEU A 22 7.19 -12.57 1.07
C LEU A 22 8.35 -13.57 1.01
N GLU A 23 9.53 -13.18 1.49
CA GLU A 23 10.72 -14.04 1.56
C GLU A 23 10.52 -15.24 2.49
N ASP A 24 9.87 -15.01 3.64
CA ASP A 24 9.52 -16.07 4.59
C ASP A 24 8.39 -16.98 4.07
N GLY A 25 7.76 -16.64 2.93
CA GLY A 25 6.67 -17.40 2.34
C GLY A 25 5.35 -17.31 3.11
N ILE A 26 5.26 -16.37 4.06
CA ILE A 26 4.04 -16.09 4.84
C ILE A 26 3.00 -15.45 3.92
N TRP A 27 3.44 -14.54 3.05
CA TRP A 27 2.57 -13.85 2.10
C TRP A 27 2.92 -14.20 0.66
N ARG A 28 1.93 -14.15 -0.22
CA ARG A 28 2.07 -14.35 -1.66
C ARG A 28 1.32 -13.27 -2.41
N VAL A 29 1.99 -12.61 -3.35
CA VAL A 29 1.37 -11.58 -4.19
C VAL A 29 0.29 -12.20 -5.08
N CYS A 30 -0.94 -11.69 -4.98
CA CYS A 30 -2.06 -12.13 -5.81
C CYS A 30 -2.32 -11.16 -6.97
N CYS A 31 -2.47 -9.88 -6.65
CA CYS A 31 -2.70 -8.84 -7.65
C CYS A 31 -2.18 -7.49 -7.18
N TRP A 32 -1.90 -6.63 -8.16
CA TRP A 32 -1.41 -5.28 -7.97
C TRP A 32 -2.17 -4.33 -8.88
N ASN A 33 -2.64 -3.21 -8.32
CA ASN A 33 -3.15 -2.08 -9.07
C ASN A 33 -2.06 -1.02 -9.24
N SER A 34 -1.50 -0.92 -10.45
CA SER A 34 -0.45 0.06 -10.75
C SER A 34 -0.94 1.52 -10.77
N GLU A 35 -2.24 1.77 -10.87
CA GLU A 35 -2.80 3.12 -10.86
C GLU A 35 -2.86 3.71 -9.44
N THR A 36 -3.23 2.88 -8.45
CA THR A 36 -3.39 3.30 -7.05
C THR A 36 -2.23 2.90 -6.16
N GLY A 37 -1.41 1.93 -6.58
CA GLY A 37 -0.38 1.31 -5.76
C GLY A 37 -0.91 0.32 -4.74
N GLU A 38 -2.20 -0.05 -4.82
CA GLU A 38 -2.83 -1.03 -3.96
C GLU A 38 -2.44 -2.46 -4.36
N GLU A 39 -2.21 -3.31 -3.37
CA GLU A 39 -1.78 -4.71 -3.56
C GLU A 39 -2.62 -5.65 -2.71
N TRP A 40 -2.85 -6.86 -3.21
CA TRP A 40 -3.50 -7.94 -2.47
C TRP A 40 -2.55 -9.11 -2.30
N MET A 41 -2.48 -9.60 -1.07
CA MET A 41 -1.61 -10.71 -0.67
C MET A 41 -2.46 -11.83 -0.09
N GLU A 42 -2.19 -13.07 -0.50
CA GLU A 42 -2.70 -14.27 0.19
C GLU A 42 -1.73 -14.63 1.32
N THR A 43 -2.26 -14.81 2.52
CA THR A 43 -1.54 -15.23 3.72
C THR A 43 -1.42 -16.76 3.80
N ASP A 44 -0.60 -17.26 4.73
CA ASP A 44 -0.35 -18.69 4.90
C ASP A 44 -1.56 -19.48 5.44
N ASP A 45 -2.48 -18.80 6.12
CA ASP A 45 -3.79 -19.32 6.51
C ASP A 45 -4.85 -19.23 5.40
N GLY A 46 -4.50 -18.72 4.23
CA GLY A 46 -5.37 -18.60 3.06
C GLY A 46 -6.34 -17.41 3.10
N GLU A 47 -6.12 -16.45 4.01
CA GLU A 47 -6.82 -15.17 3.98
C GLU A 47 -6.25 -14.24 2.90
N LEU A 48 -7.08 -13.33 2.41
CA LEU A 48 -6.66 -12.29 1.46
C LEU A 48 -6.59 -10.96 2.19
N VAL A 49 -5.40 -10.39 2.28
CA VAL A 49 -5.18 -9.05 2.84
C VAL A 49 -4.96 -8.03 1.74
N HIS A 50 -5.43 -6.81 1.99
CA HIS A 50 -5.28 -5.67 1.10
C HIS A 50 -4.33 -4.64 1.71
N LEU A 51 -3.34 -4.21 0.92
CA LEU A 51 -2.35 -3.20 1.27
C LEU A 51 -2.59 -1.94 0.43
N ALA A 52 -2.88 -0.84 1.09
CA ALA A 52 -3.01 0.48 0.46
C ALA A 52 -1.84 1.39 0.87
N PRO A 53 -1.18 2.08 -0.08
CA PRO A 53 -0.10 2.99 0.25
C PRO A 53 -0.61 4.13 1.12
N VAL A 54 0.09 4.42 2.21
CA VAL A 54 -0.19 5.56 3.08
C VAL A 54 0.45 6.80 2.44
N PRO A 55 -0.33 7.85 2.09
CA PRO A 55 0.23 9.06 1.52
C PRO A 55 1.22 9.69 2.49
N ASP A 56 2.46 9.92 2.04
CA ASP A 56 3.42 10.76 2.76
C ASP A 56 2.78 12.13 3.02
N GLU A 57 3.00 12.74 4.19
CA GLU A 57 2.40 14.06 4.49
C GLU A 57 2.74 15.13 3.44
N GLN A 58 3.86 14.99 2.73
CA GLN A 58 4.24 15.86 1.61
C GLN A 58 3.45 15.62 0.32
N SER A 59 2.92 14.42 0.10
CA SER A 59 2.11 14.09 -1.09
C SER A 59 0.69 14.70 -1.05
N ARG A 60 0.25 15.17 0.13
CA ARG A 60 -1.05 15.84 0.31
C ARG A 60 -1.12 17.27 -0.26
N GLN A 61 0.00 17.85 -0.72
CA GLN A 61 0.04 19.26 -1.17
C GLN A 61 -0.18 19.48 -2.68
N SER A 62 -0.47 18.44 -3.46
CA SER A 62 -0.74 18.62 -4.90
C SER A 62 -2.24 18.60 -5.21
N THR A 63 -2.97 19.60 -4.73
CA THR A 63 -4.18 20.05 -5.42
C THR A 63 -3.82 21.31 -6.21
N PRO A 64 -3.76 21.27 -7.56
CA PRO A 64 -3.84 22.51 -8.31
C PRO A 64 -5.22 23.08 -8.02
N SER A 65 -5.24 24.18 -7.27
CA SER A 65 -6.43 25.01 -7.16
C SER A 65 -6.71 25.50 -8.57
N GLU A 66 -7.75 24.96 -9.22
CA GLU A 66 -8.22 25.48 -10.49
C GLU A 66 -8.64 26.93 -10.25
N SER A 67 -7.72 27.83 -10.60
CA SER A 67 -7.96 29.26 -10.58
C SER A 67 -8.94 29.54 -11.70
N THR A 68 -10.19 29.81 -11.34
CA THR A 68 -11.14 30.41 -12.27
C THR A 68 -10.50 31.64 -12.88
N PHE A 69 -10.25 31.61 -14.19
CA PHE A 69 -9.92 32.79 -14.96
C PHE A 69 -10.94 32.97 -16.07
N ASN A 70 -11.75 34.02 -15.88
CA ASN A 70 -12.73 34.69 -16.74
C ASN A 70 -14.02 33.96 -17.09
#